data_AF-A0AB35MNF2-F1
#
_entry.id   AF-A0AB35MNF2-F1
#
_cell.length_a   1.000
_cell.length_b   1.000
_cell.length_c   1.000
_cell.angle_alpha   90.00
_cell.angle_beta   90.00
_cell.angle_gamma   90.00
#
_symmetry.space_group_name_H-M   'P 1'
#
loop_
_entity.id
_entity.type
_entity.pdbx_description
1 polymer ?
#
loop_
_entity_poly.entity_id
_entity_poly.type
_entity_poly.pdbx_seq_one_letter_code
_entity_poly.pdbx_strand_id
1 'polypeptide(L)'
;MIDYYKAIDTETGQELSYLRAVSNRISPEMSAQDCFVALSFLREELEELWTNGTLDQEGERLRNELYTIRQLFFSDYEKFQYDRKLKQARRKVLEVEQKPIPKRVEVSAKKEIPFAPVRVTQAKESSLNNYLFAALSFVILLSLILFFNINVIVLIIGAVLIVALMLLMS
;
A
#
# COMPACT_ATOMS: atom_id res chain seq x y z
N MET A 1 -3.05 -17.71 0.10
CA MET A 1 -2.45 -16.46 -0.44
C MET A 1 -1.29 -16.10 0.45
N ILE A 2 -0.16 -15.64 -0.09
CA ILE A 2 1.00 -15.33 0.75
C ILE A 2 0.93 -13.90 1.29
N ASP A 3 1.24 -13.76 2.58
CA ASP A 3 1.41 -12.51 3.29
C ASP A 3 2.91 -12.19 3.41
N TYR A 4 3.45 -11.50 2.41
CA TYR A 4 4.87 -11.15 2.34
C TYR A 4 5.33 -10.23 3.48
N TYR A 5 4.43 -9.50 4.13
CA TYR A 5 4.78 -8.68 5.30
C TYR A 5 5.04 -9.51 6.56
N LYS A 6 4.52 -10.75 6.59
CA LYS A 6 4.64 -11.65 7.75
C LYS A 6 5.34 -12.95 7.42
N ALA A 7 5.67 -13.18 6.15
CA ALA A 7 6.20 -14.44 5.65
C ALA A 7 5.32 -15.65 6.02
N ILE A 8 4.00 -15.53 5.90
CA ILE A 8 3.06 -16.62 6.18
C ILE A 8 2.14 -16.89 4.98
N ASP A 9 1.67 -18.13 4.85
CA ASP A 9 0.48 -18.41 4.05
C ASP A 9 -0.76 -18.04 4.86
N THR A 10 -1.59 -17.13 4.35
CA THR A 10 -2.81 -16.72 5.03
C THR A 10 -3.83 -17.85 5.17
N GLU A 11 -3.81 -18.86 4.30
CA GLU A 11 -4.82 -19.93 4.29
C GLU A 11 -4.53 -21.01 5.33
N THR A 12 -3.26 -21.39 5.46
CA THR A 12 -2.83 -22.43 6.40
C THR A 12 -2.27 -21.87 7.70
N GLY A 13 -1.93 -20.57 7.73
CA GLY A 13 -1.23 -19.93 8.84
C GLY A 13 0.25 -20.33 8.96
N GLN A 14 0.76 -21.14 8.03
CA GLN A 14 2.12 -21.65 8.08
C GLN A 14 3.14 -20.56 7.76
N GLU A 15 4.22 -20.49 8.56
CA GLU A 15 5.36 -19.62 8.27
C GLU A 15 6.25 -20.18 7.15
N LEU A 16 6.67 -19.29 6.27
CA LEU A 16 7.53 -19.54 5.13
C LEU A 16 8.92 -18.94 5.42
N SER A 17 9.80 -19.76 6.00
CA SER A 17 11.16 -19.37 6.44
C SER A 17 11.94 -18.59 5.37
N TYR A 18 11.93 -19.08 4.14
CA TYR A 18 12.65 -18.47 3.02
C TYR A 18 12.17 -17.04 2.66
N LEU A 19 10.97 -16.62 3.11
CA LEU A 19 10.45 -15.27 2.91
C LEU A 19 10.73 -14.33 4.09
N ARG A 20 11.39 -14.79 5.16
CA ARG A 20 11.66 -13.98 6.34
C ARG A 20 12.53 -12.75 6.03
N ALA A 21 13.48 -12.89 5.10
CA ALA A 21 14.30 -11.79 4.62
C ALA A 21 13.46 -10.69 3.93
N VAL A 22 12.36 -11.06 3.28
CA VAL A 22 11.39 -10.12 2.70
C VAL A 22 10.61 -9.44 3.81
N SER A 23 9.98 -10.20 4.72
CA SER A 23 9.14 -9.63 5.79
C SER A 23 9.91 -8.68 6.72
N ASN A 24 11.22 -8.89 6.90
CA ASN A 24 12.05 -8.02 7.71
C ASN A 24 12.36 -6.66 7.05
N ARG A 25 12.13 -6.53 5.74
CA ARG A 25 12.49 -5.34 4.94
C ARG A 25 11.32 -4.49 4.51
N ILE A 26 10.12 -5.07 4.45
CA ILE A 26 8.93 -4.39 3.97
C ILE A 26 7.84 -4.37 5.04
N SER A 27 7.03 -3.32 5.05
CA SER A 27 5.89 -3.21 5.95
C SER A 27 4.64 -2.69 5.21
N PRO A 28 3.43 -2.96 5.75
CA PRO A 28 2.20 -2.43 5.18
C PRO A 28 2.16 -0.90 5.14
N GLU A 29 2.84 -0.24 6.07
CA GLU A 29 2.86 1.22 6.25
C GLU A 29 3.83 1.92 5.30
N MET A 30 4.82 1.20 4.76
CA MET A 30 5.76 1.73 3.77
C MET A 30 5.07 2.07 2.45
N SER A 31 5.63 3.03 1.71
CA SER A 31 5.20 3.31 0.35
C SER A 31 5.54 2.14 -0.59
N ALA A 32 4.88 2.06 -1.76
CA ALA A 32 5.25 1.04 -2.74
C ALA A 32 6.70 1.19 -3.20
N GLN A 33 7.14 2.43 -3.40
CA GLN A 33 8.52 2.74 -3.79
C GLN A 33 9.54 2.28 -2.75
N ASP A 34 9.30 2.53 -1.46
CA ASP A 34 10.24 2.11 -0.40
C ASP A 34 10.33 0.58 -0.32
N CYS A 35 9.19 -0.12 -0.44
CA CYS A 35 9.17 -1.57 -0.54
C CYS A 35 9.97 -2.06 -1.76
N PHE A 36 9.75 -1.46 -2.93
CA PHE A 36 10.44 -1.83 -4.16
C PHE A 36 11.97 -1.67 -4.05
N VAL A 37 12.42 -0.57 -3.45
CA VAL A 37 13.83 -0.27 -3.20
C VAL A 37 14.41 -1.30 -2.23
N ALA A 38 13.74 -1.57 -1.11
CA ALA A 38 14.21 -2.54 -0.13
C ALA A 38 14.35 -3.96 -0.70
N LEU A 39 13.42 -4.37 -1.56
CA LEU A 39 13.48 -5.66 -2.27
C LEU A 39 14.54 -5.69 -3.36
N SER A 40 14.88 -4.54 -3.96
CA SER A 40 15.96 -4.45 -4.94
C SER A 40 17.32 -4.62 -4.26
N PHE A 41 17.53 -4.02 -3.10
CA PHE A 41 18.72 -4.27 -2.28
C PHE A 41 18.82 -5.74 -1.84
N LEU A 42 17.71 -6.34 -1.43
CA LEU A 42 17.70 -7.77 -1.07
C LEU A 42 18.12 -8.65 -2.26
N ARG A 43 17.69 -8.30 -3.48
CA ARG A 43 18.09 -9.03 -4.68
C ARG A 43 19.59 -8.92 -4.94
N GLU A 44 20.15 -7.71 -4.77
CA GLU A 44 21.58 -7.48 -4.95
C GLU A 44 22.40 -8.30 -3.96
N GLU A 45 22.01 -8.31 -2.68
CA GLU A 45 22.68 -9.14 -1.66
C GLU A 45 22.60 -10.64 -1.97
N LEU A 46 21.44 -11.14 -2.44
CA LEU A 46 21.30 -12.54 -2.85
C LEU A 46 22.15 -12.87 -4.08
N GLU A 47 22.30 -11.93 -5.02
CA GLU A 47 23.15 -12.11 -6.20
C GLU A 47 24.64 -12.10 -5.82
N GLU A 48 25.06 -11.27 -4.87
CA GLU A 48 26.41 -11.31 -4.30
C GLU A 48 26.69 -12.65 -3.62
N LEU A 49 25.78 -13.15 -2.79
CA LEU A 49 25.92 -14.46 -2.16
C LEU A 49 25.95 -15.60 -3.18
N TRP A 50 25.17 -15.48 -4.26
CA TRP A 50 25.14 -16.46 -5.34
C TRP A 50 26.46 -16.49 -6.12
N THR A 51 26.95 -15.31 -6.50
CA THR A 51 28.24 -15.18 -7.23
C THR A 51 29.43 -15.62 -6.38
N ASN A 52 29.36 -15.45 -5.06
CA ASN A 52 30.36 -15.94 -4.11
C ASN A 52 30.21 -17.44 -3.76
N GLY A 53 29.17 -18.13 -4.24
CA GLY A 53 28.92 -19.54 -3.98
C GLY A 53 28.53 -19.86 -2.53
N THR A 54 28.11 -18.85 -1.76
CA THR A 54 27.71 -18.98 -0.35
C THR A 54 26.19 -18.95 -0.15
N LEU A 55 25.42 -18.83 -1.23
CA LEU A 55 23.96 -18.83 -1.18
C LEU A 55 23.43 -20.24 -0.88
N ASP A 56 22.55 -20.33 0.11
CA ASP A 56 21.87 -21.57 0.49
C ASP A 56 20.63 -21.84 -0.39
N GLN A 57 20.01 -23.01 -0.20
CA GLN A 57 18.85 -23.42 -1.00
C GLN A 57 17.62 -22.51 -0.78
N GLU A 58 17.42 -22.01 0.45
CA GLU A 58 16.33 -21.07 0.74
C GLU A 58 16.57 -19.72 0.06
N GLY A 59 17.81 -19.22 0.10
CA GLY A 59 18.23 -18.01 -0.60
C GLY A 59 18.11 -18.14 -2.13
N GLU A 60 18.44 -19.30 -2.70
CA GLU A 60 18.26 -19.55 -4.14
C GLU A 60 16.78 -19.54 -4.54
N ARG A 61 15.92 -20.18 -3.73
CA ARG A 61 14.47 -20.13 -3.93
C ARG A 61 13.96 -18.69 -3.85
N LEU A 62 14.35 -17.96 -2.81
CA LEU A 62 13.97 -16.56 -2.63
C LEU A 62 14.41 -15.71 -3.83
N ARG A 63 15.66 -15.85 -4.27
CA ARG A 63 16.22 -15.13 -5.43
C ARG A 63 15.36 -15.32 -6.68
N ASN A 64 14.91 -16.55 -6.94
CA ASN A 64 14.06 -16.88 -8.09
C ASN A 64 12.66 -16.24 -8.00
N GLU A 65 12.07 -16.19 -6.80
CA GLU A 65 10.73 -15.64 -6.57
C GLU A 65 10.73 -14.09 -6.40
N LEU A 66 11.87 -13.50 -6.06
CA LEU A 66 11.97 -12.09 -5.65
C LEU A 66 11.56 -11.10 -6.75
N TYR A 67 11.74 -11.45 -8.03
CA TYR A 67 11.25 -10.64 -9.14
C TYR A 67 9.72 -10.48 -9.09
N THR A 68 9.00 -11.59 -8.88
CA THR A 68 7.53 -11.61 -8.78
C THR A 68 7.06 -10.86 -7.54
N ILE A 69 7.74 -11.04 -6.40
CA ILE A 69 7.40 -10.33 -5.16
C ILE A 69 7.56 -8.83 -5.35
N ARG A 70 8.67 -8.39 -5.94
CA ARG A 70 8.96 -6.98 -6.17
C ARG A 70 7.95 -6.31 -7.10
N GLN A 71 7.44 -7.02 -8.11
CA GLN A 71 6.42 -6.50 -9.02
C GLN A 71 5.13 -6.09 -8.30
N LEU A 72 4.79 -6.73 -7.17
CA LEU A 72 3.63 -6.35 -6.35
C LEU A 72 3.76 -4.94 -5.75
N PHE A 73 4.98 -4.41 -5.69
CA PHE A 73 5.31 -3.11 -5.11
C PHE A 73 5.86 -2.12 -6.16
N PHE A 74 5.73 -2.42 -7.45
CA PHE A 74 6.26 -1.55 -8.51
C PHE A 74 5.54 -0.18 -8.56
N SER A 75 4.26 -0.15 -8.19
CA SER A 75 3.48 1.07 -8.07
C SER A 75 2.52 1.03 -6.88
N ASP A 76 2.05 2.21 -6.45
CA ASP A 76 1.03 2.32 -5.40
C ASP A 76 -0.26 1.59 -5.78
N TYR A 77 -0.58 1.52 -7.08
CA TYR A 77 -1.73 0.77 -7.56
C TYR A 77 -1.59 -0.74 -7.32
N GLU A 78 -0.44 -1.33 -7.65
CA GLU A 78 -0.18 -2.76 -7.46
C GLU A 78 -0.16 -3.12 -5.98
N LYS A 79 0.53 -2.30 -5.16
CA LYS A 79 0.55 -2.47 -3.70
C LYS A 79 -0.86 -2.41 -3.13
N PHE A 80 -1.66 -1.43 -3.57
CA PHE A 80 -3.05 -1.31 -3.13
C PHE A 80 -3.89 -2.54 -3.49
N GLN A 81 -3.74 -3.08 -4.71
CA GLN A 81 -4.45 -4.30 -5.11
C GLN A 81 -4.03 -5.50 -4.28
N TYR A 82 -2.73 -5.64 -4.02
CA TYR A 82 -2.19 -6.69 -3.15
C TYR A 82 -2.75 -6.57 -1.71
N ASP A 83 -2.65 -5.39 -1.10
CA ASP A 83 -3.15 -5.13 0.26
C ASP A 83 -4.65 -5.39 0.38
N ARG A 84 -5.42 -5.04 -0.65
CA ARG A 84 -6.86 -5.31 -0.71
C ARG A 84 -7.14 -6.82 -0.74
N LYS A 85 -6.46 -7.58 -1.60
CA LYS A 85 -6.60 -9.04 -1.69
C LYS A 85 -6.19 -9.71 -0.38
N LEU A 86 -5.12 -9.22 0.25
CA LEU A 86 -4.61 -9.74 1.51
C LEU A 86 -5.63 -9.54 2.64
N LYS A 87 -6.23 -8.35 2.74
CA LYS A 87 -7.32 -8.09 3.70
C LYS A 87 -8.52 -9.00 3.48
N GLN A 88 -8.88 -9.30 2.23
CA GLN A 88 -9.96 -10.24 1.92
C GLN A 88 -9.62 -11.68 2.31
N ALA A 89 -8.39 -12.13 2.04
CA ALA A 89 -7.93 -13.47 2.41
C ALA A 89 -7.99 -13.68 3.93
N ARG A 90 -7.47 -12.73 4.71
CA ARG A 90 -7.52 -12.77 6.18
C ARG A 90 -8.95 -12.79 6.74
N ARG A 91 -9.88 -12.02 6.14
CA ARG A 91 -11.29 -12.03 6.55
C ARG A 91 -11.97 -13.37 6.31
N LYS A 92 -11.73 -13.98 5.14
CA LYS A 92 -12.31 -15.29 4.81
C LYS A 92 -11.88 -16.37 5.80
N VAL A 93 -10.61 -16.35 6.20
CA VAL A 93 -10.09 -17.31 7.19
C VAL A 93 -10.74 -17.09 8.55
N LEU A 94 -10.89 -15.83 8.98
CA LEU A 94 -11.58 -15.49 10.22
C LEU A 94 -13.06 -15.92 10.22
N GLU A 95 -13.76 -15.75 9.09
CA GLU A 95 -15.15 -16.19 8.93
C GLU A 95 -15.28 -17.72 8.90
N VAL A 96 -14.30 -18.44 8.35
CA VAL A 96 -14.24 -19.91 8.34
C VAL A 96 -13.96 -20.46 9.74
N GLU A 97 -13.03 -19.84 10.48
CA GLU A 97 -12.79 -20.18 11.90
C GLU A 97 -13.99 -19.86 12.79
N GLN A 98 -14.79 -18.84 12.47
CA GLN A 98 -15.98 -18.46 13.23
C GLN A 98 -17.26 -19.20 12.83
N LYS A 99 -17.25 -20.01 11.77
CA LYS A 99 -18.44 -20.77 11.36
C LYS A 99 -18.68 -21.94 12.32
N PRO A 100 -19.81 -22.01 13.05
CA PRO A 100 -19.99 -22.97 14.12
C PRO A 100 -20.18 -24.39 13.56
N ILE A 101 -19.40 -25.33 14.11
CA ILE A 101 -19.67 -26.76 14.03
C ILE A 101 -21.00 -27.02 14.76
N PRO A 102 -22.00 -27.70 14.15
CA PRO A 102 -23.23 -28.04 14.85
C PRO A 102 -22.94 -29.19 15.82
N LYS A 103 -22.61 -28.87 17.07
CA LYS A 103 -22.62 -29.84 18.17
C LYS A 103 -23.70 -29.44 19.17
N ARG A 104 -24.86 -30.07 19.02
CA ARG A 104 -25.89 -30.18 20.05
C ARG A 104 -25.35 -31.10 21.15
N VAL A 105 -25.04 -30.57 22.33
CA VAL A 105 -25.35 -31.17 23.66
C VAL A 105 -25.40 -30.04 24.70
N GLU A 106 -26.63 -29.79 25.15
CA GLU A 106 -27.11 -29.47 26.51
C GLU A 106 -26.32 -28.56 27.47
N VAL A 107 -26.95 -27.40 27.72
CA VAL A 107 -27.31 -26.79 29.03
C VAL A 107 -26.42 -27.13 30.24
N SER A 108 -25.70 -26.13 30.75
CA SER A 108 -25.68 -25.87 32.19
C SER A 108 -25.29 -24.42 32.49
N ALA A 109 -25.95 -23.89 33.51
CA ALA A 109 -26.13 -22.49 33.81
C ALA A 109 -24.87 -21.76 34.32
N LYS A 110 -25.03 -20.42 34.33
CA LYS A 110 -24.59 -19.47 35.37
C LYS A 110 -23.44 -18.55 34.95
N LYS A 111 -23.79 -17.33 34.53
CA LYS A 111 -23.72 -16.10 35.35
C LYS A 111 -23.89 -14.88 34.44
N GLU A 112 -25.00 -14.17 34.62
CA GLU A 112 -25.25 -12.86 34.03
C GLU A 112 -24.25 -11.82 34.57
N ILE A 113 -23.74 -10.97 33.68
CA ILE A 113 -23.28 -9.63 34.02
C ILE A 113 -23.84 -8.70 32.93
N PRO A 114 -24.59 -7.64 33.28
CA PRO A 114 -25.18 -6.73 32.32
C PRO A 114 -24.11 -5.74 31.85
N PHE A 115 -23.53 -5.95 30.67
CA PHE A 115 -22.72 -4.93 30.04
C PHE A 115 -23.61 -4.07 29.13
N ALA A 116 -23.88 -2.85 29.60
CA ALA A 116 -24.50 -1.79 28.85
C ALA A 116 -23.80 -1.59 27.49
N PRO A 117 -24.53 -1.23 26.42
CA PRO A 117 -23.90 -0.97 25.12
C PRO A 117 -22.96 0.22 25.27
N VAL A 118 -21.66 -0.03 25.21
CA VAL A 118 -20.66 1.01 25.05
C VAL A 118 -20.99 1.72 23.74
N ARG A 119 -21.52 2.94 23.85
CA ARG A 119 -21.72 3.83 22.71
C ARG A 119 -20.41 3.90 21.95
N VAL A 120 -20.44 3.47 20.70
CA VAL A 120 -19.44 3.84 19.71
C VAL A 120 -19.46 5.36 19.65
N THR A 121 -18.54 6.02 20.36
CA THR A 121 -18.13 7.36 19.98
C THR A 121 -17.47 7.20 18.63
N GLN A 122 -18.26 7.42 17.59
CA GLN A 122 -17.75 7.78 16.28
C GLN A 122 -16.85 9.00 16.54
N ALA A 123 -15.54 8.76 16.58
CA ALA A 123 -14.57 9.83 16.56
C ALA A 123 -14.85 10.55 15.25
N LYS A 124 -15.53 11.70 15.37
CA LYS A 124 -15.63 12.71 14.34
C LYS A 124 -14.20 13.21 14.14
N GLU A 125 -13.39 12.44 13.43
CA GLU A 125 -12.14 12.93 12.89
C GLU A 125 -12.50 13.98 11.86
N SER A 126 -12.52 15.21 12.38
CA SER A 126 -12.03 16.40 11.72
C SER A 126 -12.41 16.48 10.24
N SER A 127 -13.66 16.87 10.00
CA SER A 127 -14.06 17.44 8.70
C SER A 127 -13.13 18.58 8.28
N LEU A 128 -12.40 19.21 9.21
CA LEU A 128 -11.38 20.23 8.95
C LEU A 128 -10.16 19.68 8.19
N ASN A 129 -9.72 18.44 8.44
CA ASN A 129 -8.59 17.86 7.72
C ASN A 129 -8.92 17.64 6.25
N ASN A 130 -10.16 17.24 5.95
CA ASN A 130 -10.62 17.06 4.57
C ASN A 130 -10.67 18.39 3.80
N TYR A 131 -11.09 19.49 4.43
CA TYR A 131 -11.06 20.81 3.80
C TYR A 131 -9.64 21.36 3.64
N LEU A 132 -8.75 21.11 4.61
CA LEU A 132 -7.35 21.53 4.52
C LEU A 132 -6.63 20.78 3.38
N PHE A 133 -6.86 19.47 3.27
CA PHE A 133 -6.37 18.65 2.15
C PHE A 133 -6.99 19.05 0.81
N ALA A 134 -8.28 19.38 0.77
CA ALA A 134 -8.95 19.86 -0.45
C ALA A 134 -8.42 21.24 -0.89
N ALA A 135 -8.13 22.13 0.05
CA ALA A 135 -7.53 23.43 -0.25
C ALA A 135 -6.10 23.29 -0.76
N LEU A 136 -5.28 22.43 -0.12
CA LEU A 136 -3.92 22.14 -0.58
C LEU A 136 -3.89 21.47 -1.95
N SER A 137 -4.78 20.50 -2.19
CA SER A 137 -4.86 19.84 -3.50
C SER A 137 -5.32 20.80 -4.61
N PHE A 138 -6.22 21.75 -4.30
CA PHE A 138 -6.63 22.80 -5.25
C PHE A 138 -5.48 23.75 -5.58
N VAL A 139 -4.70 24.19 -4.59
CA VAL A 139 -3.53 25.06 -4.82
C VAL A 139 -2.48 24.33 -5.65
N ILE A 140 -2.18 23.06 -5.35
CA ILE A 140 -1.21 22.25 -6.12
C ILE A 140 -1.70 22.02 -7.55
N LEU A 141 -2.99 21.72 -7.74
CA LEU A 141 -3.58 21.55 -9.07
C LEU A 141 -3.55 22.85 -9.88
N LEU A 142 -3.90 23.98 -9.26
CA LEU A 142 -3.85 25.30 -9.90
C LEU A 142 -2.41 25.67 -10.25
N SER A 143 -1.45 25.45 -9.34
CA SER A 143 -0.02 25.61 -9.61
C SER A 143 0.46 24.68 -10.72
N LEU A 144 0.00 23.43 -10.81
CA LEU A 144 0.35 22.52 -11.90
C LEU A 144 -0.21 23.02 -13.23
N ILE A 145 -1.48 23.44 -13.27
CA ILE A 145 -2.11 24.00 -14.49
C ILE A 145 -1.36 25.26 -14.93
N LEU A 146 -1.02 26.15 -14.00
CA LEU A 146 -0.21 27.35 -14.25
C LEU A 146 1.21 26.96 -14.70
N PHE A 147 1.84 25.97 -14.07
CA PHE A 147 3.21 25.51 -14.34
C PHE A 147 3.34 24.85 -15.71
N PHE A 148 2.44 23.91 -16.04
CA PHE A 148 2.36 23.28 -17.36
C PHE A 148 1.98 24.30 -18.46
N ASN A 149 1.23 25.34 -18.10
CA ASN A 149 0.90 26.43 -19.01
C ASN A 149 1.82 27.65 -18.89
N ILE A 150 2.99 27.64 -18.21
CA ILE A 150 3.87 28.83 -18.23
C ILE A 150 4.23 29.18 -19.67
N ASN A 151 4.56 28.17 -20.48
CA ASN A 151 4.85 28.35 -21.90
C ASN A 151 3.63 28.90 -22.67
N VAL A 152 2.42 28.44 -22.35
CA VAL A 152 1.17 28.89 -23.01
C VAL A 152 0.76 30.30 -22.55
N ILE A 153 0.90 30.61 -21.26
CA ILE A 153 0.62 31.92 -20.67
C ILE A 153 1.61 32.96 -21.18
N VAL A 154 2.91 32.64 -21.22
CA VAL A 154 3.94 33.50 -21.82
C VAL A 154 3.66 33.72 -23.31
N LEU A 155 3.22 32.68 -24.03
CA LEU A 155 2.86 32.79 -25.45
C LEU A 155 1.60 33.65 -25.67
N ILE A 156 0.59 33.55 -24.82
CA ILE A 156 -0.60 34.41 -24.86
C ILE A 156 -0.24 35.86 -24.51
N ILE A 157 0.54 36.09 -23.45
CA ILE A 157 1.02 37.44 -23.07
C ILE A 157 1.85 38.04 -24.21
N GLY A 158 2.76 37.27 -24.81
CA GLY A 158 3.55 37.70 -25.96
C GLY A 158 2.69 38.07 -27.16
N ALA A 159 1.69 37.23 -27.49
CA ALA A 159 0.76 37.52 -28.58
C ALA A 159 -0.08 38.79 -28.32
N VAL A 160 -0.58 38.98 -27.10
CA VAL A 160 -1.32 40.20 -26.70
C VAL A 160 -0.42 41.44 -26.76
N LEU A 161 0.84 41.34 -26.34
CA LEU A 161 1.82 42.43 -26.43
C LEU A 161 2.09 42.83 -27.88
N ILE A 162 2.24 41.86 -28.78
CA ILE A 162 2.45 42.11 -30.21
C ILE A 162 1.24 42.85 -30.82
N VAL A 163 0.02 42.39 -30.52
CA VAL A 163 -1.21 43.05 -31.00
C VAL A 163 -1.34 44.46 -30.44
N ALA A 164 -1.05 44.67 -29.16
CA ALA A 164 -1.07 45.99 -28.53
C ALA A 164 -0.04 46.95 -29.15
N LEU A 165 1.18 46.47 -29.44
CA LEU A 165 2.21 47.26 -30.13
C LEU A 165 1.80 47.59 -31.57
N MET A 166 1.20 46.65 -32.29
CA MET A 166 0.66 46.90 -33.64
C MET A 166 -0.46 47.95 -33.63
N LEU A 167 -1.35 47.91 -32.64
CA LEU A 167 -2.40 48.91 -32.47
C LEU A 167 -1.87 50.29 -32.06
N LEU A 168 -0.74 50.35 -31.33
CA LEU A 168 -0.11 51.62 -30.95
C LEU A 168 0.65 52.27 -32.13
N MET A 169 1.16 51.46 -33.06
CA MET A 169 1.84 51.93 -34.27
C MET A 169 0.88 52.19 -35.45
N SER A 170 -0.42 51.93 -35.27
CA SER A 170 -1.50 52.27 -36.22
C SER A 170 -2.15 53.61 -35.87
#